data_AF-A0A7G8BCI8-F1
#
_entry.id   AF-A0A7G8BCI8-F1
#
_cell.length_a   1.000
_cell.length_b   1.000
_cell.length_c   1.000
_cell.angle_alpha   90.00
_cell.angle_beta   90.00
_cell.angle_gamma   90.00
#
_symmetry.space_group_name_H-M   'P 1'
#
loop_
_entity.id
_entity.type
_entity.pdbx_description
1 polymer ?
#
loop_
_entity_poly.entity_id
_entity_poly.type
_entity_poly.pdbx_seq_one_letter_code
_entity_poly.pdbx_strand_id
1 'polypeptide(L)'
;MLPSRDQHLVQIVDAALADTALRSGEWLVCRPGCTQCCVGAFAISQLDAERLRTGLRQLEATDPQRAARILERVHLSVSRIAADFPGNVHTGILEESPEAQEQFADFANDEVCPVLDPETGMCDLYTARPMTCRVFGPPVRSEDGLGVCELCYHDASEDEIAACEMHLGTDALEAELESQVETETGQHGNTIVAFALHR
;
A
#
# COMPACT_ATOMS: atom_id res chain seq x y z
N MET A 1 -17.32 -2.62 -5.11
CA MET A 1 -17.10 -2.44 -6.57
C MET A 1 -16.14 -1.28 -6.69
N LEU A 2 -15.13 -1.37 -7.53
CA LEU A 2 -14.14 -0.31 -7.65
C LEU A 2 -14.73 0.86 -8.46
N PRO A 3 -14.60 2.13 -8.00
CA PRO A 3 -15.10 3.29 -8.74
C PRO A 3 -14.54 3.36 -10.17
N SER A 4 -15.34 3.83 -11.13
CA SER A 4 -14.92 3.90 -12.54
C SER A 4 -13.70 4.81 -12.77
N ARG A 5 -13.54 5.85 -11.94
CA ARG A 5 -12.41 6.79 -12.01
C ARG A 5 -11.17 6.32 -11.25
N ASP A 6 -11.24 5.17 -10.57
CA ASP A 6 -10.08 4.57 -9.89
C ASP A 6 -8.91 4.33 -10.85
N GLN A 7 -9.21 3.79 -12.03
CA GLN A 7 -8.20 3.54 -13.05
C GLN A 7 -7.50 4.83 -13.48
N HIS A 8 -8.21 5.96 -13.53
CA HIS A 8 -7.62 7.25 -13.86
C HIS A 8 -6.67 7.73 -12.75
N LEU A 9 -7.05 7.58 -11.48
CA LEU A 9 -6.18 7.87 -10.35
C LEU A 9 -4.89 7.03 -10.40
N VAL A 10 -5.02 5.72 -10.61
CA VAL A 10 -3.85 4.82 -10.77
C VAL A 10 -2.94 5.26 -11.92
N GLN A 11 -3.52 5.68 -13.05
CA GLN A 11 -2.76 6.17 -14.20
C GLN A 11 -1.99 7.46 -13.90
N ILE A 12 -2.58 8.40 -13.14
CA ILE A 12 -1.91 9.63 -12.71
C ILE A 12 -0.70 9.28 -11.83
N VAL A 13 -0.89 8.43 -10.83
CA VAL A 13 0.17 8.03 -9.90
C VAL A 13 1.28 7.24 -10.59
N ASP A 14 0.94 6.28 -11.46
CA ASP A 14 1.94 5.52 -12.21
C ASP A 14 2.72 6.40 -13.20
N ALA A 15 2.08 7.40 -13.82
CA ALA A 15 2.76 8.37 -14.67
C ALA A 15 3.72 9.27 -13.89
N ALA A 16 3.30 9.74 -12.71
CA ALA A 16 4.14 10.55 -11.83
C ALA A 16 5.34 9.75 -11.28
N LEU A 17 5.15 8.47 -10.95
CA LEU A 17 6.25 7.58 -10.56
C LEU A 17 7.23 7.37 -11.72
N ALA A 18 6.73 7.16 -12.94
CA ALA A 18 7.57 6.96 -14.12
C ALA A 18 8.40 8.21 -14.46
N ASP A 19 7.79 9.40 -14.40
CA ASP A 19 8.49 10.68 -14.55
C ASP A 19 9.56 10.86 -13.46
N THR A 20 9.20 10.57 -12.21
CA THR A 20 10.14 10.67 -11.10
C THR A 20 11.31 9.71 -11.29
N ALA A 21 11.06 8.45 -11.63
CA ALA A 21 12.11 7.46 -11.90
C ALA A 21 13.09 7.91 -12.99
N LEU A 22 12.61 8.62 -14.02
CA LEU A 22 13.47 9.18 -15.06
C LEU A 22 14.37 10.30 -14.51
N ARG A 23 13.84 11.18 -13.65
CA ARG A 23 14.61 12.25 -13.00
C ARG A 23 15.62 11.72 -11.98
N SER A 24 15.25 10.68 -11.24
CA SER A 24 16.08 10.05 -10.20
C SER A 24 17.25 9.24 -10.76
N GLY A 25 17.08 8.64 -11.94
CA GLY A 25 18.11 7.77 -12.52
C GLY A 25 18.51 6.63 -11.58
N GLU A 26 19.82 6.53 -11.29
CA GLU A 26 20.38 5.46 -10.46
C GLU A 26 20.06 5.58 -8.97
N TRP A 27 19.61 6.76 -8.50
CA TRP A 27 19.22 6.97 -7.11
C TRP A 27 17.93 6.24 -6.73
N LEU A 28 17.04 5.97 -7.68
CA LEU A 28 15.81 5.24 -7.41
C LEU A 28 15.97 3.76 -7.74
N VAL A 29 16.15 2.95 -6.71
CA VAL A 29 16.28 1.48 -6.86
C VAL A 29 14.93 0.76 -6.81
N CYS A 30 13.84 1.45 -6.45
CA CYS A 30 12.51 0.89 -6.32
C CYS A 30 11.97 0.40 -7.68
N ARG A 31 11.71 -0.89 -7.77
CA ARG A 31 11.16 -1.59 -8.95
C ARG A 31 10.54 -2.92 -8.53
N PRO A 32 9.74 -3.59 -9.37
CA PRO A 32 9.26 -4.94 -9.05
C PRO A 32 10.43 -5.85 -8.64
N GLY A 33 10.30 -6.52 -7.48
CA GLY A 33 11.37 -7.31 -6.88
C GLY A 33 12.14 -6.61 -5.75
N CYS A 34 11.99 -5.29 -5.59
CA CYS A 34 12.38 -4.61 -4.35
C CYS A 34 11.30 -4.86 -3.28
N THR A 35 11.69 -5.39 -2.12
CA THR A 35 10.75 -5.84 -1.08
C THR A 35 10.70 -4.92 0.14
N GLN A 36 11.37 -3.77 0.10
CA GLN A 36 11.47 -2.88 1.27
C GLN A 36 10.11 -2.42 1.79
N CYS A 37 9.18 -2.07 0.90
CA CYS A 37 7.82 -1.68 1.28
C CYS A 37 6.91 -2.86 1.68
N CYS A 38 7.43 -4.10 1.59
CA CYS A 38 6.66 -5.32 1.88
C CYS A 38 6.92 -5.87 3.29
N VAL A 39 7.75 -5.21 4.10
CA VAL A 39 8.01 -5.57 5.50
C VAL A 39 7.56 -4.42 6.38
N GLY A 40 6.74 -4.73 7.38
CA GLY A 40 6.08 -3.76 8.25
C GLY A 40 4.63 -3.51 7.82
N ALA A 41 3.71 -3.57 8.79
CA ALA A 41 2.33 -3.21 8.55
C ALA A 41 2.20 -1.70 8.31
N PHE A 42 1.31 -1.33 7.38
CA PHE A 42 0.98 0.07 7.10
C PHE A 42 -0.52 0.20 6.87
N ALA A 43 -1.05 1.36 7.22
CA ALA A 43 -2.45 1.69 7.02
C ALA A 43 -2.75 1.85 5.52
N ILE A 44 -3.88 1.32 5.10
CA ILE A 44 -4.45 1.49 3.77
C ILE A 44 -5.91 1.94 3.89
N SER A 45 -6.35 2.75 2.93
CA SER A 45 -7.73 3.22 2.85
C SER A 45 -8.69 2.12 2.38
N GLN A 46 -9.99 2.36 2.45
CA GLN A 46 -10.99 1.42 1.92
C GLN A 46 -10.93 1.33 0.39
N LEU A 47 -10.57 2.41 -0.31
CA LEU A 47 -10.31 2.37 -1.76
C LEU A 47 -9.15 1.40 -2.07
N ASP A 48 -8.05 1.46 -1.33
CA ASP A 48 -6.94 0.52 -1.48
C ASP A 48 -7.34 -0.93 -1.11
N ALA A 49 -8.13 -1.10 -0.05
CA ALA A 49 -8.66 -2.41 0.31
C ALA A 49 -9.54 -3.00 -0.81
N GLU A 50 -10.40 -2.19 -1.44
CA GLU A 50 -11.24 -2.62 -2.55
C GLU A 50 -10.44 -2.88 -3.83
N ARG A 51 -9.35 -2.14 -4.08
CA ARG A 51 -8.38 -2.46 -5.14
C ARG A 51 -7.80 -3.85 -4.94
N LEU A 52 -7.28 -4.13 -3.75
CA LEU A 52 -6.70 -5.43 -3.40
C LEU A 52 -7.72 -6.58 -3.52
N ARG A 53 -8.92 -6.40 -2.98
CA ARG A 53 -10.01 -7.39 -3.09
C ARG A 53 -10.40 -7.63 -4.55
N THR A 54 -10.46 -6.57 -5.37
CA THR A 54 -10.74 -6.69 -6.80
C THR A 54 -9.62 -7.44 -7.53
N GLY A 55 -8.36 -7.12 -7.23
CA GLY A 55 -7.20 -7.82 -7.77
C GLY A 55 -7.18 -9.30 -7.40
N LEU A 56 -7.50 -9.63 -6.14
CA LEU A 56 -7.60 -11.02 -5.70
C LEU A 56 -8.71 -11.78 -6.42
N ARG A 57 -9.93 -11.22 -6.55
CA ARG A 57 -11.03 -11.84 -7.31
C ARG A 57 -10.67 -12.08 -8.78
N GLN A 58 -9.95 -11.16 -9.41
CA GLN A 58 -9.46 -11.32 -10.78
C GLN A 58 -8.39 -12.42 -10.87
N LEU A 59 -7.51 -12.49 -9.87
CA LEU A 59 -6.50 -13.54 -9.79
C LEU A 59 -7.13 -14.91 -9.55
N GLU A 60 -8.13 -15.03 -8.68
CA GLU A 60 -8.87 -16.28 -8.47
C GLU A 60 -9.48 -16.82 -9.77
N ALA A 61 -9.94 -15.94 -10.66
CA ALA A 61 -10.49 -16.34 -11.95
C ALA A 61 -9.43 -16.79 -12.97
N THR A 62 -8.19 -16.31 -12.86
CA THR A 62 -7.13 -16.53 -13.86
C THR A 62 -6.04 -17.52 -13.41
N ASP A 63 -5.72 -17.53 -12.11
CA ASP A 63 -4.79 -18.42 -11.43
C ASP A 63 -5.27 -18.70 -9.97
N PRO A 64 -6.23 -19.64 -9.80
CA PRO A 64 -6.77 -19.99 -8.49
C PRO A 64 -5.71 -20.50 -7.50
N GLN A 65 -4.64 -21.13 -7.99
CA GLN A 65 -3.60 -21.68 -7.12
C GLN A 65 -2.76 -20.57 -6.50
N ARG A 66 -2.42 -19.54 -7.27
CA ARG A 66 -1.73 -18.36 -6.75
C ARG A 66 -2.60 -17.59 -5.76
N ALA A 67 -3.88 -17.41 -6.07
CA ALA A 67 -4.82 -16.79 -5.13
C ALA A 67 -4.92 -17.58 -3.81
N ALA A 68 -5.00 -18.92 -3.87
CA ALA A 68 -5.03 -19.76 -2.68
C ALA A 68 -3.77 -19.60 -1.80
N ARG A 69 -2.57 -19.47 -2.41
CA ARG A 69 -1.32 -19.19 -1.66
C ARG A 69 -1.34 -17.83 -0.97
N ILE A 70 -1.92 -16.80 -1.59
CA ILE A 70 -2.13 -15.50 -0.93
C ILE A 70 -3.04 -15.67 0.28
N LEU A 71 -4.20 -16.32 0.10
CA LEU A 71 -5.18 -16.52 1.18
C LEU A 71 -4.61 -17.31 2.37
N GLU A 72 -3.79 -18.32 2.10
CA GLU A 72 -3.05 -19.05 3.14
C GLU A 72 -2.10 -18.13 3.92
N ARG A 73 -1.30 -17.32 3.23
CA ARG A 73 -0.40 -16.35 3.87
C ARG A 73 -1.17 -15.27 4.64
N VAL A 74 -2.30 -14.81 4.12
CA VAL A 74 -3.21 -13.88 4.80
C VAL A 74 -3.72 -14.48 6.10
N HIS A 75 -4.21 -15.72 6.08
CA HIS A 75 -4.68 -16.40 7.28
C HIS A 75 -3.57 -16.53 8.34
N LEU A 76 -2.37 -16.94 7.91
CA LEU A 76 -1.21 -17.04 8.80
C LEU A 76 -0.79 -15.67 9.37
N SER A 77 -0.79 -14.62 8.54
CA SER A 77 -0.49 -13.24 8.95
C SER A 77 -1.45 -12.75 10.02
N VAL A 78 -2.76 -12.85 9.77
CA VAL A 78 -3.79 -12.47 10.75
C VAL A 78 -3.65 -13.28 12.03
N SER A 79 -3.35 -14.58 11.97
CA SER A 79 -3.16 -15.39 13.18
C SER A 79 -1.99 -14.92 14.06
N ARG A 80 -0.94 -14.33 13.47
CA ARG A 80 0.20 -13.77 14.21
C ARG A 80 -0.12 -12.44 14.86
N ILE A 81 -0.82 -11.57 14.14
CA ILE A 81 -0.95 -10.15 14.52
C ILE A 81 -2.29 -9.80 15.16
N ALA A 82 -3.31 -10.65 15.08
CA ALA A 82 -4.66 -10.33 15.55
C ALA A 82 -4.74 -10.04 17.05
N ALA A 83 -3.87 -10.63 17.88
CA ALA A 83 -3.90 -10.44 19.33
C ALA A 83 -3.57 -8.99 19.73
N ASP A 84 -2.69 -8.35 18.97
CA ASP A 84 -2.14 -7.02 19.25
C ASP A 84 -2.67 -5.95 18.27
N PHE A 85 -3.64 -6.31 17.43
CA PHE A 85 -4.17 -5.41 16.40
C PHE A 85 -4.80 -4.16 17.05
N PRO A 86 -4.33 -2.94 16.72
CA PRO A 86 -4.82 -1.69 17.30
C PRO A 86 -6.12 -1.24 16.62
N GLY A 87 -7.17 -2.04 16.81
CA GLY A 87 -8.45 -1.84 16.18
C GLY A 87 -9.40 -3.00 16.44
N ASN A 88 -10.46 -3.07 15.65
CA ASN A 88 -11.44 -4.13 15.78
C ASN A 88 -11.04 -5.33 14.93
N VAL A 89 -10.63 -6.44 15.56
CA VAL A 89 -10.19 -7.67 14.86
C VAL A 89 -11.28 -8.33 14.01
N HIS A 90 -12.56 -8.10 14.32
CA HIS A 90 -13.67 -8.69 13.56
C HIS A 90 -13.94 -7.92 12.28
N THR A 91 -13.76 -6.60 12.30
CA THR A 91 -13.88 -5.76 11.10
C THR A 91 -12.53 -5.56 10.41
N GLY A 92 -11.42 -5.77 11.10
CA GLY A 92 -10.09 -5.42 10.62
C GLY A 92 -9.88 -3.91 10.43
N ILE A 93 -10.71 -3.07 11.04
CA ILE A 93 -10.60 -1.60 10.96
C ILE A 93 -9.74 -1.11 12.11
N LEU A 94 -8.76 -0.26 11.79
CA LEU A 94 -7.89 0.41 12.75
C LEU A 94 -8.69 1.41 13.58
N GLU A 95 -8.35 1.54 14.85
CA GLU A 95 -8.92 2.58 15.69
C GLU A 95 -8.17 3.91 15.48
N GLU A 96 -8.90 5.03 15.49
CA GLU A 96 -8.35 6.37 15.22
C GLU A 96 -8.01 7.16 16.50
N SER A 97 -8.13 6.53 17.67
CA SER A 97 -7.75 7.18 18.93
C SER A 97 -6.24 7.44 18.97
N PRO A 98 -5.79 8.53 19.62
CA PRO A 98 -4.35 8.80 19.77
C PRO A 98 -3.57 7.62 20.38
N GLU A 99 -4.17 6.91 21.33
CA GLU A 99 -3.59 5.73 21.96
C GLU A 99 -3.42 4.56 20.97
N ALA A 100 -4.41 4.33 20.10
CA ALA A 100 -4.32 3.29 19.07
C ALA A 100 -3.30 3.65 17.97
N GLN A 101 -3.17 4.94 17.64
CA GLN A 101 -2.15 5.43 16.71
C GLN A 101 -0.73 5.20 17.25
N GLU A 102 -0.51 5.46 18.54
CA GLU A 102 0.77 5.15 19.20
C GLU A 102 1.03 3.64 19.23
N GLN A 103 0.01 2.83 19.54
CA GLN A 103 0.13 1.37 19.48
C GLN A 103 0.44 0.87 18.06
N PHE A 104 -0.13 1.50 17.03
CA PHE A 104 0.13 1.13 15.64
C PHE A 104 1.58 1.38 15.21
N ALA A 105 2.27 2.36 15.80
CA ALA A 105 3.67 2.66 15.45
C ALA A 105 4.64 1.49 15.76
N ASP A 106 4.34 0.70 16.79
CA ASP A 106 5.12 -0.49 17.18
C ASP A 106 4.49 -1.80 16.67
N PHE A 107 3.35 -1.73 15.99
CA PHE A 107 2.58 -2.89 15.58
C PHE A 107 3.10 -3.52 14.29
N ALA A 108 3.46 -4.81 14.35
CA ALA A 108 3.74 -5.64 13.19
C ALA A 108 4.83 -5.07 12.23
N ASN A 109 5.85 -4.41 12.78
CA ASN A 109 6.96 -3.82 12.03
C ASN A 109 7.83 -4.85 11.28
N ASP A 110 7.85 -6.10 11.74
CA ASP A 110 8.54 -7.22 11.06
C ASP A 110 7.61 -8.09 10.21
N GLU A 111 6.30 -7.80 10.18
CA GLU A 111 5.34 -8.63 9.47
C GLU A 111 5.51 -8.45 7.96
N VAL A 112 5.69 -9.57 7.26
CA VAL A 112 5.80 -9.59 5.80
C VAL A 112 4.40 -9.52 5.20
N CYS A 113 4.22 -8.59 4.26
CA CYS A 113 2.98 -8.42 3.51
C CYS A 113 2.54 -9.78 2.90
N PRO A 114 1.33 -10.27 3.17
CA PRO A 114 0.91 -11.61 2.76
C PRO A 114 0.73 -11.76 1.24
N VAL A 115 0.78 -10.65 0.51
CA VAL A 115 0.72 -10.62 -0.95
C VAL A 115 2.12 -10.77 -1.58
N LEU A 116 3.20 -10.66 -0.81
CA LEU A 116 4.55 -10.94 -1.29
C LEU A 116 4.74 -12.45 -1.51
N ASP A 117 5.19 -12.84 -2.69
CA ASP A 117 5.63 -14.19 -2.99
C ASP A 117 7.06 -14.39 -2.43
N PRO A 118 7.26 -15.26 -1.43
CA PRO A 118 8.57 -15.48 -0.82
C PRO A 118 9.56 -16.22 -1.74
N GLU A 119 9.08 -16.92 -2.76
CA GLU A 119 9.95 -17.63 -3.71
C GLU A 119 10.47 -16.69 -4.79
N THR A 120 9.63 -15.80 -5.29
CA THR A 120 10.00 -14.91 -6.40
C THR A 120 10.40 -13.51 -5.96
N GLY A 121 10.08 -13.09 -4.73
CA GLY A 121 10.24 -11.72 -4.24
C GLY A 121 9.31 -10.71 -4.93
N MET A 122 8.22 -11.18 -5.55
CA MET A 122 7.30 -10.34 -6.30
C MET A 122 5.97 -10.20 -5.58
N CYS A 123 5.33 -9.04 -5.70
CA CYS A 123 3.96 -8.88 -5.20
C CYS A 123 2.98 -9.60 -6.13
N ASP A 124 2.18 -10.53 -5.58
CA ASP A 124 1.23 -11.32 -6.35
C ASP A 124 0.05 -10.50 -6.90
N LEU A 125 -0.24 -9.35 -6.27
CA LEU A 125 -1.24 -8.38 -6.71
C LEU A 125 -0.60 -7.05 -7.12
N TYR A 126 0.60 -7.08 -7.73
CA TYR A 126 1.36 -5.86 -8.04
C TYR A 126 0.54 -4.79 -8.79
N THR A 127 -0.30 -5.18 -9.74
CA THR A 127 -1.16 -4.24 -10.48
C THR A 127 -2.28 -3.63 -9.63
N ALA A 128 -2.69 -4.29 -8.54
CA ALA A 128 -3.71 -3.83 -7.59
C ALA A 128 -3.10 -3.29 -6.29
N ARG A 129 -1.79 -3.03 -6.25
CA ARG A 129 -1.08 -2.56 -5.06
C ARG A 129 -1.66 -1.22 -4.55
N PRO A 130 -1.70 -1.02 -3.22
CA PRO A 130 -2.14 0.23 -2.58
C PRO A 130 -1.42 1.49 -3.08
N MET A 131 -2.01 2.66 -2.89
CA MET A 131 -1.38 3.94 -3.25
C MET A 131 -0.06 4.15 -2.52
N THR A 132 0.00 3.81 -1.22
CA THR A 132 1.24 3.83 -0.43
C THR A 132 2.36 3.03 -1.12
N CYS A 133 2.07 1.87 -1.71
CA CYS A 133 3.07 1.07 -2.42
C CYS A 133 3.48 1.65 -3.78
N ARG A 134 2.69 2.54 -4.37
CA ARG A 134 2.99 3.20 -5.66
C ARG A 134 3.84 4.45 -5.49
N VAL A 135 3.74 5.08 -4.33
CA VAL A 135 4.49 6.30 -4.00
C VAL A 135 5.72 6.01 -3.14
N PHE A 136 5.92 4.76 -2.72
CA PHE A 136 7.08 4.34 -1.93
C PHE A 136 8.36 4.25 -2.78
N GLY A 137 9.45 4.84 -2.30
CA GLY A 137 10.71 4.92 -3.05
C GLY A 137 11.11 6.35 -3.38
N PRO A 138 10.36 7.04 -4.27
CA PRO A 138 10.67 8.41 -4.66
C PRO A 138 10.49 9.41 -3.51
N PRO A 139 11.00 10.65 -3.65
CA PRO A 139 10.82 11.72 -2.70
C PRO A 139 9.38 12.19 -2.77
N VAL A 140 8.66 12.01 -1.67
CA VAL A 140 7.27 12.46 -1.51
C VAL A 140 7.22 13.44 -0.35
N ARG A 141 6.45 14.51 -0.53
CA ARG A 141 6.25 15.52 0.51
C ARG A 141 5.38 14.99 1.64
N SER A 142 5.88 15.12 2.86
CA SER A 142 5.14 14.97 4.11
C SER A 142 5.25 16.24 4.96
N GLU A 143 4.67 16.25 6.15
CA GLU A 143 4.77 17.36 7.10
C GLU A 143 6.21 17.65 7.54
N ASP A 144 7.06 16.61 7.61
CA ASP A 144 8.45 16.69 8.02
C ASP A 144 9.44 16.97 6.87
N GLY A 145 8.94 17.17 5.64
CA GLY A 145 9.76 17.46 4.46
C GLY A 145 9.63 16.40 3.37
N LEU A 146 10.71 16.14 2.63
CA LEU A 146 10.73 15.09 1.62
C LEU A 146 11.22 13.78 2.24
N GLY A 147 10.34 12.78 2.27
CA GLY A 147 10.70 11.42 2.66
C GLY A 147 11.13 10.61 1.45
N VAL A 148 12.21 9.83 1.59
CA VAL A 148 12.66 8.83 0.61
C VAL A 148 12.81 7.48 1.28
N CYS A 149 12.71 6.40 0.48
CA CYS A 149 13.04 5.07 0.97
C CYS A 149 14.53 5.00 1.36
N GLU A 150 14.86 4.30 2.45
CA GLU A 150 16.23 4.14 2.96
C GLU A 150 17.20 3.48 1.98
N LEU A 151 16.69 2.78 0.96
CA LEU A 151 17.51 2.16 -0.09
C LEU A 151 17.75 3.07 -1.30
N CYS A 152 17.10 4.24 -1.34
CA CYS A 152 17.13 5.17 -2.47
C CYS A 152 17.92 6.44 -2.09
N TYR A 153 18.39 7.16 -3.11
CA TYR A 153 19.05 8.47 -2.95
C TYR A 153 20.33 8.44 -2.11
N HIS A 154 20.99 7.29 -2.04
CA HIS A 154 22.36 7.22 -1.55
C HIS A 154 23.25 8.16 -2.37
N ASP A 155 24.06 8.94 -1.67
CA ASP A 155 24.99 9.94 -2.22
C ASP A 155 24.34 11.13 -2.96
N ALA A 156 23.02 11.26 -2.95
CA ALA A 156 22.33 12.46 -3.45
C ALA A 156 22.27 13.56 -2.39
N SER A 157 22.45 14.81 -2.82
CA SER A 157 22.22 16.00 -2.00
C SER A 157 20.73 16.30 -1.81
N GLU A 158 20.39 17.12 -0.81
CA GLU A 158 19.00 17.56 -0.57
C GLU A 158 18.39 18.26 -1.79
N ASP A 159 19.19 19.05 -2.53
CA ASP A 159 18.73 19.73 -3.75
C ASP A 159 18.46 18.74 -4.89
N GLU A 160 19.26 17.68 -5.02
CA GLU A 160 19.05 16.61 -6.00
C GLU A 160 17.82 15.76 -5.66
N ILE A 161 17.60 15.47 -4.38
CA ILE A 161 16.38 14.81 -3.89
C ILE A 161 15.16 15.69 -4.19
N ALA A 162 15.22 16.99 -3.89
CA ALA A 162 14.13 17.93 -4.15
C ALA A 162 13.82 18.06 -5.64
N ALA A 163 14.83 18.05 -6.51
CA ALA A 163 14.64 18.05 -7.96
C ALA A 163 13.93 16.79 -8.47
N CYS A 164 13.92 15.71 -7.68
CA CYS A 164 13.25 14.45 -7.98
C CYS A 164 11.90 14.30 -7.26
N GLU A 165 11.35 15.33 -6.62
CA GLU A 165 10.07 15.24 -5.92
C GLU A 165 8.95 14.74 -6.84
N MET A 166 8.17 13.79 -6.33
CA MET A 166 6.98 13.25 -6.99
C MET A 166 5.76 14.08 -6.62
N HIS A 167 5.21 14.80 -7.60
CA HIS A 167 4.00 15.59 -7.43
C HIS A 167 2.80 14.86 -8.01
N LEU A 168 1.81 14.56 -7.18
CA LEU A 168 0.61 13.83 -7.59
C LEU A 168 -0.57 14.76 -7.94
N GLY A 169 -0.88 15.69 -7.04
CA GLY A 169 -2.07 16.54 -7.18
C GLY A 169 -3.39 15.75 -7.19
N THR A 170 -3.42 14.58 -6.54
CA THR A 170 -4.54 13.64 -6.56
C THR A 170 -5.42 13.69 -5.33
N ASP A 171 -5.08 14.45 -4.28
CA ASP A 171 -5.75 14.44 -2.97
C ASP A 171 -7.27 14.57 -3.07
N ALA A 172 -7.77 15.51 -3.88
CA ALA A 172 -9.21 15.72 -4.05
C ALA A 172 -9.89 14.54 -4.76
N LEU A 173 -9.21 13.91 -5.72
CA LEU A 173 -9.72 12.73 -6.42
C LEU A 173 -9.67 11.49 -5.51
N GLU A 174 -8.61 11.32 -4.74
CA GLU A 174 -8.50 10.24 -3.74
C GLU A 174 -9.60 10.34 -2.70
N ALA A 175 -9.85 11.53 -2.14
CA ALA A 175 -10.92 11.76 -1.19
C ALA A 175 -12.32 11.51 -1.79
N GLU A 176 -12.56 11.94 -3.04
CA GLU A 176 -13.82 11.67 -3.76
C GLU A 176 -14.07 10.16 -3.90
N LEU A 177 -13.06 9.41 -4.35
CA LEU A 177 -13.17 7.98 -4.61
C LEU A 177 -13.24 7.15 -3.32
N GLU A 178 -12.49 7.54 -2.30
CA GLU A 178 -12.58 6.94 -0.96
C GLU A 178 -14.00 7.08 -0.42
N SER A 179 -14.55 8.30 -0.40
CA SER A 179 -15.92 8.56 0.08
C SER A 179 -16.97 7.75 -0.69
N GLN A 180 -16.78 7.58 -1.99
CA GLN A 180 -17.64 6.72 -2.81
C GLN A 180 -17.55 5.25 -2.35
N VAL A 181 -16.34 4.70 -2.18
CA VAL A 181 -16.15 3.30 -1.73
C VAL A 181 -16.72 3.09 -0.34
N GLU A 182 -16.48 4.01 0.58
CA GLU A 182 -17.03 3.93 1.93
C GLU A 182 -18.56 3.92 1.92
N THR A 183 -19.18 4.81 1.12
CA THR A 183 -20.65 4.86 0.98
C THR A 183 -21.21 3.58 0.38
N GLU A 184 -20.56 3.01 -0.65
CA GLU A 184 -21.02 1.81 -1.32
C GLU A 184 -20.83 0.54 -0.49
N THR A 185 -19.76 0.46 0.30
CA THR A 185 -19.41 -0.73 1.08
C THR A 185 -19.89 -0.68 2.53
N GLY A 186 -20.19 0.51 3.05
CA GLY A 186 -20.50 0.76 4.46
C GLY A 186 -19.33 0.55 5.41
N GLN A 187 -18.10 0.39 4.87
CA GLN A 187 -16.88 0.32 5.66
C GLN A 187 -16.24 1.70 5.69
N HIS A 188 -15.74 2.09 6.86
CA HIS A 188 -15.10 3.39 7.07
C HIS A 188 -13.79 3.21 7.83
N GLY A 189 -12.87 4.14 7.63
CA GLY A 189 -11.58 4.17 8.31
C GLY A 189 -10.55 3.24 7.68
N ASN A 190 -9.32 3.28 8.19
CA ASN A 190 -8.20 2.53 7.61
C ASN A 190 -8.17 1.07 8.05
N THR A 191 -7.52 0.23 7.24
CA THR A 191 -7.22 -1.17 7.54
C THR A 191 -5.76 -1.46 7.18
N ILE A 192 -5.34 -2.74 7.20
CA ILE A 192 -4.05 -3.19 6.69
C ILE A 192 -4.27 -4.30 5.65
N VAL A 193 -3.26 -4.56 4.82
CA VAL A 193 -3.35 -5.55 3.71
C VAL A 193 -3.86 -6.92 4.20
N ALA A 194 -3.35 -7.41 5.33
CA ALA A 194 -3.74 -8.71 5.89
C ALA A 194 -5.25 -8.75 6.20
N PHE A 195 -5.77 -7.78 6.95
CA PHE A 195 -7.19 -7.72 7.31
C PHE A 195 -8.10 -7.39 6.11
N ALA A 196 -7.62 -6.61 5.13
CA ALA A 196 -8.38 -6.30 3.92
C ALA A 196 -8.71 -7.56 3.11
N LEU A 197 -7.80 -8.55 3.08
CA LEU A 197 -7.90 -9.78 2.30
C LEU A 197 -8.33 -11.01 3.11
N HIS A 198 -8.54 -10.90 4.41
CA HIS A 198 -8.91 -12.04 5.27
C HIS A 198 -10.39 -12.45 5.19
N ARG A 199 -11.21 -11.66 4.49
CA ARG A 199 -12.68 -11.77 4.51
C ARG A 199 -13.23 -12.72 3.47
#